data_AF-A0A9E8ZB17-F1
#
_entry.id   AF-A0A9E8ZB17-F1
#
_cell.length_a   1.000
_cell.length_b   1.000
_cell.length_c   1.000
_cell.angle_alpha   90.00
_cell.angle_beta   90.00
_cell.angle_gamma   90.00
#
_symmetry.space_group_name_H-M   'P 1'
#
loop_
_entity.id
_entity.type
_entity.pdbx_description
1 polymer ?
#
loop_
_entity_poly.entity_id
_entity_poly.type
_entity_poly.pdbx_seq_one_letter_code
_entity_poly.pdbx_strand_id
1 'polypeptide(L)' 'MNASLHSQLICFLENDLGIPANEIAMALRHQDCGTQLPLILWQYGFVTLEQLDQIFSWLTRA' A
#
# COMPACT_ATOMS: atom_id res chain seq x y z
N MET A 1 17.22 6.14 12.75
CA MET A 1 16.91 6.12 11.31
C MET A 1 15.39 6.18 11.21
N ASN A 2 14.81 7.37 11.02
CA ASN A 2 13.35 7.55 10.98
C ASN A 2 12.84 7.10 9.61
N ALA A 3 12.53 5.81 9.46
CA ALA A 3 11.77 5.36 8.31
C ALA A 3 10.40 6.05 8.36
N SER A 4 10.07 6.82 7.32
CA SER A 4 8.75 7.41 7.19
C SER A 4 7.71 6.28 7.12
N LEU A 5 6.52 6.48 7.69
CA LEU A 5 5.39 5.53 7.65
C LEU A 5 5.17 4.95 6.24
N HIS A 6 5.41 5.77 5.22
CA HIS A 6 5.38 5.40 3.81
C HIS A 6 6.36 4.27 3.43
N SER A 7 7.62 4.35 3.88
CA SER A 7 8.61 3.30 3.61
C SER A 7 8.31 2.00 4.34
N GLN A 8 7.74 2.09 5.55
CA GLN A 8 7.30 0.91 6.29
C GLN A 8 6.10 0.24 5.62
N LEU A 9 5.14 1.04 5.13
CA LEU A 9 4.01 0.55 4.35
C LEU A 9 4.49 -0.18 3.10
N ILE A 10 5.39 0.41 2.31
CA ILE A 10 5.93 -0.25 1.10
C ILE A 10 6.58 -1.59 1.46
N CYS A 11 7.39 -1.64 2.52
CA CYS A 11 8.02 -2.88 2.95
C CYS A 11 6.99 -3.96 3.37
N PHE A 12 5.90 -3.57 4.03
CA PHE A 12 4.79 -4.47 4.36
C PHE A 12 4.07 -4.97 3.10
N LEU A 13 3.79 -4.09 2.14
CA LEU A 13 3.16 -4.47 0.87
C LEU A 13 4.00 -5.49 0.09
N GLU A 14 5.32 -5.31 0.07
CA GLU A 14 6.24 -6.21 -0.63
C GLU A 14 6.45 -7.54 0.10
N ASN A 15 6.73 -7.52 1.42
CA ASN A 15 7.10 -8.72 2.16
C ASN A 15 5.90 -9.51 2.70
N ASP A 16 4.89 -8.85 3.25
CA ASP A 16 3.75 -9.51 3.89
C ASP A 16 2.66 -9.84 2.87
N LEU A 17 2.37 -8.90 1.96
CA LEU A 17 1.31 -9.06 0.97
C LEU A 17 1.80 -9.61 -0.37
N GLY A 18 3.13 -9.68 -0.58
CA GLY A 18 3.74 -10.22 -1.80
C GLY A 18 3.49 -9.36 -3.05
N ILE A 19 3.18 -8.08 -2.87
CA ILE A 19 2.88 -7.17 -3.99
C ILE A 19 4.21 -6.76 -4.63
N PRO A 20 4.40 -6.97 -5.94
CA PRO A 20 5.61 -6.54 -6.62
C PRO A 20 5.80 -5.02 -6.56
N ALA A 21 7.05 -4.60 -6.35
CA ALA A 21 7.48 -3.19 -6.34
C ALA A 21 6.94 -2.37 -7.51
N ASN A 22 6.80 -3.00 -8.69
CA ASN A 22 6.31 -2.34 -9.90
C ASN A 22 4.83 -1.91 -9.77
N GLU A 23 3.98 -2.73 -9.14
CA GLU A 23 2.55 -2.40 -8.93
C GLU A 23 2.40 -1.29 -7.89
N ILE A 24 3.20 -1.37 -6.81
CA ILE A 24 3.28 -0.30 -5.79
C ILE A 24 3.73 1.01 -6.45
N ALA A 25 4.77 0.98 -7.27
CA ALA A 25 5.27 2.15 -7.98
C ALA A 25 4.23 2.74 -8.96
N MET A 26 3.41 1.90 -9.60
CA MET A 26 2.31 2.37 -10.45
C MET A 26 1.22 3.07 -9.63
N ALA A 27 0.84 2.52 -8.48
CA ALA A 27 -0.12 3.13 -7.57
C ALA A 27 0.39 4.46 -6.98
N LEU A 28 1.67 4.51 -6.59
CA LEU A 28 2.35 5.71 -6.09
C LEU A 28 2.38 6.85 -7.10
N ARG A 29 2.46 6.54 -8.40
CA ARG A 29 2.44 7.56 -9.46
C ARG A 29 1.05 8.14 -9.70
N HIS A 30 0.00 7.39 -9.36
CA HIS A 30 -1.40 7.80 -9.51
C HIS A 30 -2.01 8.31 -8.20
N GLN A 31 -1.19 8.50 -7.16
CA GLN A 31 -1.66 9.12 -5.93
C GLN A 31 -1.86 10.63 -6.16
N ASP A 32 -3.10 11.05 -6.38
CA ASP A 32 -3.48 12.45 -6.36
C ASP A 32 -3.58 12.95 -4.91
N CYS A 33 -3.43 14.26 -4.71
CA CYS A 33 -3.49 14.92 -3.40
C CYS A 33 -4.77 14.54 -2.63
N GLY A 34 -4.65 13.57 -1.73
CA GLY A 34 -5.74 13.11 -0.85
C GLY A 34 -6.18 11.66 -1.08
N THR A 35 -5.75 11.00 -2.15
CA THR A 35 -6.08 9.59 -2.38
C THR A 35 -5.13 8.68 -1.61
N GLN A 36 -5.69 7.75 -0.82
CA GLN A 36 -4.89 6.80 -0.06
C GLN A 36 -4.40 5.68 -0.99
N LEU A 37 -3.10 5.37 -0.93
CA LEU A 37 -2.48 4.28 -1.69
C LEU A 37 -3.21 2.92 -1.64
N PRO A 38 -3.76 2.46 -0.49
CA PRO A 38 -4.50 1.21 -0.43
C PRO A 38 -5.73 1.19 -1.35
N LEU A 39 -6.44 2.33 -1.44
CA LEU A 39 -7.62 2.46 -2.30
C LEU A 39 -7.24 2.44 -3.79
N ILE A 40 -6.06 2.97 -4.14
CA ILE A 40 -5.53 2.90 -5.51
C ILE A 40 -5.17 1.46 -5.84
N LEU A 41 -4.43 0.76 -4.97
CA LEU A 41 -4.09 -0.65 -5.19
C LEU A 41 -5.34 -1.49 -5.45
N TRP A 42 -6.44 -1.25 -4.72
CA TRP A 42 -7.70 -1.96 -4.92
C TRP A 42 -8.40 -1.59 -6.23
N GLN A 43 -8.45 -0.29 -6.56
CA GLN A 43 -9.05 0.18 -7.82
C GLN A 43 -8.36 -0.40 -9.07
N TYR A 44 -7.05 -0.58 -9.02
CA TYR A 44 -6.28 -1.20 -10.10
C TYR A 44 -6.31 -2.75 -10.06
N GLY A 45 -6.88 -3.35 -9.01
CA GLY A 45 -6.93 -4.80 -8.85
C GLY A 45 -5.62 -5.45 -8.43
N PHE A 46 -4.65 -4.67 -7.93
CA PHE A 46 -3.38 -5.17 -7.39
C PHE A 46 -3.56 -5.85 -6.02
N VAL A 47 -4.66 -5.53 -5.32
CA VAL A 47 -5.01 -6.15 -4.04
C VAL A 47 -6.47 -6.57 -4.01
N THR A 48 -6.74 -7.67 -3.31
CA THR A 48 -8.11 -8.09 -2.99
C THR A 48 -8.69 -7.26 -1.85
N LEU A 49 -10.01 -7.38 -1.61
CA LEU A 49 -10.66 -6.74 -0.47
C LEU A 49 -10.07 -7.21 0.88
N GLU A 50 -9.67 -8.47 0.98
CA GLU A 50 -9.02 -9.03 2.18
C GLU A 50 -7.63 -8.42 2.42
N GLN A 51 -6.85 -8.27 1.35
CA GLN A 51 -5.54 -7.60 1.43
C GLN A 51 -5.70 -6.11 1.74
N LEU A 52 -6.71 -5.46 1.17
CA LEU A 52 -7.05 -4.07 1.47
C LEU A 52 -7.34 -3.88 2.96
N ASP A 53 -8.15 -4.76 3.57
CA ASP A 53 -8.44 -4.74 5.00
C ASP A 53 -7.18 -4.90 5.85
N GLN A 54 -6.28 -5.82 5.48
CA GLN A 54 -4.99 -6.00 6.16
C GLN A 54 -4.13 -4.74 6.10
N ILE A 55 -4.09 -4.04 4.96
CA ILE A 55 -3.36 -2.78 4.81
C ILE A 55 -3.93 -1.71 5.76
N PHE A 56 -5.25 -1.55 5.81
CA PHE A 56 -5.88 -0.58 6.72
C PHE A 56 -5.68 -0.95 8.20
N SER A 57 -5.77 -2.24 8.54
CA SER A 57 -5.50 -2.76 9.88
C SER A 57 -4.05 -2.48 10.30
N TRP A 58 -3.10 -2.67 9.38
CA TRP A 58 -1.69 -2.33 9.61
C TRP A 58 -1.49 -0.82 9.81
N LEU A 59 -2.07 0.01 8.94
CA LEU A 59 -2.00 1.47 9.04
C LEU A 59 -2.60 2.04 10.33
N THR A 60 -3.57 1.34 10.92
CA THR A 60 -4.20 1.74 12.19
C THR A 60 -3.35 1.31 13.40
N ARG A 61 -2.50 0.29 13.26
CA ARG A 61 -1.64 -0.25 14.33
C ARG A 61 -0.25 0.41 14.37
N ALA A 62 0.24 0.93 13.25
CA ALA A 62 1.53 1.58 13.09
C ALA A 62 1.53 3.02 13.66
#